data_AF-A0A450V9F0-F1
#
_entry.id   AF-A0A450V9F0-F1
#
_cell.length_a   1.000
_cell.length_b   1.000
_cell.length_c   1.000
_cell.angle_alpha   90.00
_cell.angle_beta   90.00
_cell.angle_gamma   90.00
#
_symmetry.space_group_name_H-M   'P 1'
#
loop_
_entity.id
_entity.type
_entity.pdbx_description
1 polymer ?
#
loop_
_entity_poly.entity_id
_entity_poly.type
_entity_poly.pdbx_seq_one_letter_code
_entity_poly.pdbx_strand_id
1 'polypeptide(L)'
;MRDTDLYTRILGVEAPWQVSIVEVEMAKREIVVQVERKTGAKLCCPIRGKESPGYDSHRRRWRHLDTCQYKTILDGNVPRVECPEHGVVTTWVPWAEPNSGFTAMFEALVIDWLKEGTTSAVSRLMGLSWNAIDGMMQRAVKRGLARRGEIRACRLGFDETAFKKRHD
;
A
#
# COMPACT_ATOMS: atom_id res chain seq x y z
N MET A 1 -3.14 28.21 5.25
CA MET A 1 -2.93 26.77 5.43
C MET A 1 -2.17 26.29 4.22
N ARG A 2 -0.95 25.77 4.38
CA ARG A 2 -0.18 25.25 3.25
C ARG A 2 -0.79 23.91 2.84
N ASP A 3 -0.86 23.66 1.55
CA ASP A 3 -1.24 22.38 0.95
C ASP A 3 -0.47 21.20 1.58
N THR A 4 0.83 21.36 1.84
CA THR A 4 1.65 20.35 2.52
C THR A 4 1.15 19.99 3.93
N ASP A 5 0.67 20.98 4.70
CA ASP A 5 0.12 20.74 6.05
C ASP A 5 -1.18 19.94 5.97
N LEU A 6 -2.05 20.27 5.00
CA LEU A 6 -3.29 19.54 4.75
C LEU A 6 -2.99 18.08 4.40
N TYR A 7 -2.12 17.85 3.41
CA TYR A 7 -1.77 16.50 2.95
C TYR A 7 -1.05 15.69 4.02
N THR A 8 -0.18 16.32 4.83
CA THR A 8 0.44 15.65 5.99
C THR A 8 -0.62 15.08 6.93
N ARG A 9 -1.65 15.89 7.25
CA ARG A 9 -2.72 15.49 8.18
C ARG A 9 -3.63 14.41 7.60
N ILE A 10 -4.15 14.59 6.38
CA ILE A 10 -5.13 13.65 5.83
C ILE A 10 -4.52 12.32 5.40
N LEU A 11 -3.23 12.31 5.02
CA LEU A 11 -2.51 11.07 4.71
C LEU A 11 -1.95 10.37 5.96
N GLY A 12 -2.00 11.01 7.13
CA GLY A 12 -1.41 10.49 8.36
C GLY A 12 0.11 10.29 8.25
N VAL A 13 0.81 11.19 7.54
CA VAL A 13 2.27 11.12 7.40
C VAL A 13 2.90 11.63 8.69
N GLU A 14 3.59 10.73 9.40
CA GLU A 14 4.25 11.02 10.66
C GLU A 14 5.78 10.93 10.56
N ALA A 15 6.46 11.52 11.54
CA ALA A 15 7.91 11.44 11.65
C ALA A 15 8.37 9.96 11.64
N PRO A 16 9.48 9.64 10.94
CA PRO A 16 10.46 10.54 10.35
C PRO A 16 10.10 11.05 8.94
N TRP A 17 8.93 10.71 8.40
CA TRP A 17 8.47 11.17 7.09
C TRP A 17 7.76 12.52 7.19
N GLN A 18 7.80 13.29 6.11
CA GLN A 18 7.06 14.53 5.96
C GLN A 18 6.66 14.74 4.50
N VAL A 19 5.57 15.46 4.27
CA VAL A 19 5.20 15.94 2.94
C VAL A 19 6.04 17.17 2.63
N SER A 20 6.84 17.10 1.56
CA SER A 20 7.70 18.20 1.14
C SER A 20 7.04 19.10 0.11
N ILE A 21 6.37 18.51 -0.89
CA ILE A 21 5.79 19.22 -2.03
C ILE A 21 4.47 18.54 -2.42
N VAL A 22 3.49 19.34 -2.83
CA VAL A 22 2.24 18.87 -3.44
C VAL A 22 2.11 19.51 -4.82
N GLU A 23 2.07 18.70 -5.87
CA GLU A 23 1.92 19.15 -7.26
C GLU A 23 0.60 18.65 -7.82
N VAL A 24 -0.17 19.55 -8.44
CA VAL A 24 -1.44 19.19 -9.09
C VAL A 24 -1.27 19.23 -10.61
N GLU A 25 -1.25 18.06 -11.22
CA GLU A 25 -1.12 17.89 -12.67
C GLU A 25 -2.51 17.81 -13.31
N MET A 26 -3.09 18.97 -13.62
CA MET A 26 -4.46 19.08 -14.15
C MET A 26 -4.69 18.25 -15.43
N ALA A 27 -3.71 18.24 -16.34
CA ALA A 27 -3.79 17.51 -17.61
C ALA A 27 -3.86 15.98 -17.42
N LYS A 28 -3.15 15.45 -16.42
CA LYS A 28 -3.14 14.01 -16.09
C LYS A 28 -4.24 13.63 -15.10
N ARG A 29 -4.93 14.61 -14.52
CA ARG A 29 -5.84 14.44 -13.38
C ARG A 29 -5.16 13.71 -12.22
N GLU A 30 -3.95 14.15 -11.90
CA GLU A 30 -3.13 13.58 -10.82
C GLU A 30 -2.73 14.64 -9.80
N ILE A 31 -2.64 14.23 -8.53
CA ILE A 31 -2.00 15.00 -7.47
C ILE A 31 -0.80 14.19 -7.00
N VAL A 32 0.39 14.73 -7.21
CA VAL A 32 1.64 14.11 -6.78
C VAL A 32 2.04 14.71 -5.44
N VAL A 33 1.99 13.88 -4.40
CA VAL A 33 2.39 14.23 -3.05
C VAL A 33 3.80 13.69 -2.83
N GLN A 34 4.78 14.58 -2.79
CA GLN A 34 6.16 14.20 -2.52
C GLN A 34 6.38 14.02 -1.03
N VAL A 35 6.87 12.84 -0.65
CA VAL A 35 7.18 12.46 0.72
C VAL A 35 8.66 12.19 0.88
N GLU A 36 9.26 12.80 1.89
CA GLU A 36 10.68 12.67 2.20
C GLU A 36 10.88 12.31 3.66
N ARG A 37 12.02 11.69 3.96
CA ARG A 37 12.46 11.50 5.34
C ARG A 37 13.25 12.73 5.79
N LYS A 38 13.04 13.15 7.03
CA LYS A 38 13.86 14.19 7.66
C LYS A 38 15.34 13.81 7.61
N THR A 39 16.17 14.77 7.24
CA THR A 39 17.63 14.63 7.23
C THR A 39 18.14 14.21 8.61
N GLY A 40 19.04 13.24 8.66
CA GLY A 40 19.58 12.71 9.92
C GLY A 40 18.68 11.73 10.66
N ALA A 41 17.49 11.39 10.13
CA ALA A 41 16.67 10.33 10.70
C ALA A 41 17.40 8.97 10.62
N LYS A 42 17.44 8.26 11.75
CA LYS A 42 18.07 6.94 11.86
C LYS A 42 17.45 5.95 10.87
N LEU A 43 18.31 5.22 10.15
CA LEU A 43 17.90 4.16 9.25
C LEU A 43 18.02 2.83 9.99
N CYS A 44 16.96 2.03 9.96
CA CYS A 44 16.93 0.73 10.61
C CYS A 44 16.67 -0.38 9.59
N CYS A 45 17.28 -1.54 9.82
CA CYS A 45 16.96 -2.75 9.08
C CYS A 45 15.49 -3.13 9.32
N PRO A 46 14.65 -3.31 8.28
CA PRO A 46 13.23 -3.63 8.43
C PRO A 46 12.98 -5.02 9.05
N ILE A 47 13.96 -5.92 8.98
CA ILE A 47 13.84 -7.29 9.49
C ILE A 47 14.21 -7.35 10.98
N ARG A 48 15.26 -6.60 11.38
CA ARG A 48 15.82 -6.69 12.74
C ARG A 48 15.54 -5.49 13.64
N GLY A 49 15.12 -4.36 13.07
CA GLY A 49 14.83 -3.12 13.79
C GLY A 49 16.06 -2.35 14.29
N LYS A 50 17.28 -2.87 14.13
CA LYS A 50 18.52 -2.19 14.54
C LYS A 50 18.96 -1.14 13.53
N GLU A 51 19.61 -0.09 14.02
CA GLU A 51 20.25 0.93 13.19
C GLU A 51 21.26 0.30 12.23
N SER A 52 21.28 0.76 11.00
CA SER A 52 22.16 0.24 9.94
C SER A 52 22.60 1.38 9.02
N PRO A 53 23.84 1.33 8.50
CA PRO A 53 24.32 2.32 7.54
C PRO A 53 23.40 2.42 6.33
N GLY A 54 23.18 3.65 5.85
CA GLY A 54 22.51 3.89 4.58
C GLY A 54 23.39 3.41 3.43
N TYR A 55 22.78 2.76 2.44
CA TYR A 55 23.45 2.30 1.24
C TYR A 55 23.17 3.26 0.08
N ASP A 56 21.93 3.25 -0.43
CA ASP A 56 21.45 4.18 -1.43
C ASP A 56 19.95 4.46 -1.23
N SER A 57 19.29 5.12 -2.18
CA SER A 57 17.85 5.35 -2.14
C SER A 57 17.22 5.20 -3.51
N HIS A 58 16.02 4.65 -3.54
CA HIS A 58 15.25 4.45 -4.76
C HIS A 58 13.97 5.25 -4.72
N ARG A 59 13.71 6.03 -5.77
CA ARG A 59 12.44 6.73 -5.96
C ARG A 59 11.34 5.70 -6.22
N ARG A 60 10.26 5.77 -5.45
CA ARG A 60 9.10 4.89 -5.58
C ARG A 60 7.82 5.72 -5.60
N ARG A 61 6.84 5.21 -6.34
CA ARG A 61 5.51 5.79 -6.44
C ARG A 61 4.46 4.82 -5.95
N TRP A 62 3.47 5.34 -5.23
CA TRP A 62 2.32 4.59 -4.77
C TRP A 62 1.02 5.29 -5.16
N ARG A 63 0.09 4.52 -5.71
CA ARG A 63 -1.28 4.96 -5.90
C ARG A 63 -2.02 4.95 -4.55
N HIS A 64 -2.57 6.10 -4.17
CA HIS A 64 -3.42 6.28 -2.99
C HIS A 64 -4.88 6.52 -3.37
N LEU A 65 -5.76 6.73 -2.39
CA LEU A 65 -7.15 7.12 -2.61
C LEU A 65 -7.24 8.44 -3.39
N ASP A 66 -8.29 8.61 -4.18
CA ASP A 66 -8.54 9.84 -4.92
C ASP A 66 -8.80 11.02 -3.99
N THR A 67 -8.18 12.15 -4.29
CA THR A 67 -8.60 13.43 -3.74
C THR A 67 -9.49 14.10 -4.78
N CYS A 68 -10.79 14.15 -4.48
CA CYS A 68 -11.82 14.61 -5.42
C CYS A 68 -11.77 13.77 -6.73
N GLN A 69 -11.73 14.42 -7.89
CA GLN A 69 -11.63 13.77 -9.20
C GLN A 69 -10.19 13.42 -9.64
N TYR A 70 -9.20 13.62 -8.77
CA TYR A 70 -7.78 13.46 -9.09
C TYR A 70 -7.18 12.23 -8.43
N LYS A 71 -6.35 11.52 -9.20
CA LYS A 71 -5.54 10.41 -8.71
C LYS A 71 -4.42 10.92 -7.81
N THR A 72 -4.47 10.56 -6.53
CA THR A 72 -3.38 10.87 -5.59
C THR A 72 -2.27 9.84 -5.73
N ILE A 73 -1.06 10.32 -6.01
CA ILE A 73 0.16 9.55 -6.13
C ILE A 73 1.13 10.02 -5.04
N LEU A 74 1.53 9.12 -4.15
CA LEU A 74 2.64 9.39 -3.24
C LEU A 74 3.94 9.09 -3.98
N ASP A 75 4.88 10.02 -3.96
CA ASP A 75 6.18 9.89 -4.60
C ASP A 75 7.27 10.15 -3.56
N GLY A 76 8.18 9.20 -3.35
CA GLY A 76 9.19 9.35 -2.31
C GLY A 76 10.44 8.53 -2.56
N ASN A 77 11.57 9.04 -2.06
CA ASN A 77 12.83 8.32 -2.05
C ASN A 77 12.89 7.39 -0.83
N VAL A 78 12.86 6.09 -1.08
CA VAL A 78 12.96 5.07 -0.03
C VAL A 78 14.41 4.65 0.11
N PRO A 79 15.05 4.87 1.28
CA PRO A 79 16.41 4.44 1.49
C PRO A 79 16.51 2.93 1.62
N ARG A 80 17.62 2.39 1.14
CA ARG A 80 18.08 1.02 1.42
C ARG A 80 19.23 1.10 2.41
N VAL A 81 19.32 0.10 3.28
CA VAL A 81 20.37 -0.01 4.30
C VAL A 81 21.20 -1.25 4.06
N GLU A 82 22.48 -1.16 4.38
CA GLU A 82 23.38 -2.31 4.39
C GLU A 82 23.37 -2.94 5.78
N CYS A 83 22.64 -4.04 5.92
CA CYS A 83 22.59 -4.80 7.17
C CYS A 83 23.66 -5.89 7.14
N PRO A 84 24.55 -6.00 8.15
CA PRO A 84 25.64 -6.98 8.17
C PRO A 84 25.22 -8.45 7.99
N GLU A 85 23.96 -8.77 8.28
CA GLU A 85 23.46 -10.15 8.26
C GLU A 85 22.34 -10.37 7.22
N HIS A 86 21.67 -9.31 6.73
CA HIS A 86 20.62 -9.43 5.70
C HIS A 86 21.02 -8.82 4.35
N GLY A 87 22.23 -8.26 4.25
CA GLY A 87 22.71 -7.53 3.07
C GLY A 87 21.96 -6.21 2.86
N VAL A 88 21.85 -5.80 1.59
CA VAL A 88 21.18 -4.56 1.19
C VAL A 88 19.67 -4.76 1.19
N VAL A 89 18.98 -4.08 2.11
CA VAL A 89 17.52 -4.20 2.29
C VAL A 89 16.83 -2.85 2.24
N THR A 90 15.64 -2.79 1.65
CA THR A 90 14.85 -1.56 1.53
C THR A 90 14.13 -1.25 2.83
N THR A 91 14.24 -0.03 3.34
CA THR A 91 13.54 0.37 4.58
C THR A 91 12.02 0.34 4.43
N TRP A 92 11.33 0.17 5.55
CA TRP A 92 9.87 0.17 5.58
C TRP A 92 9.29 1.58 5.41
N VAL A 93 8.16 1.67 4.72
CA VAL A 93 7.34 2.88 4.59
C VAL A 93 5.99 2.66 5.28
N PRO A 94 5.43 3.67 5.98
CA PRO A 94 4.27 3.43 6.83
C PRO A 94 2.96 3.20 6.08
N TRP A 95 2.85 3.69 4.85
CA TRP A 95 1.62 3.65 4.07
C TRP A 95 1.53 2.48 3.08
N ALA A 96 2.56 1.66 2.89
CA ALA A 96 2.55 0.62 1.86
C ALA A 96 3.28 -0.65 2.25
N GLU A 97 2.81 -1.78 1.71
CA GLU A 97 3.50 -3.06 1.87
C GLU A 97 4.78 -3.14 1.02
N PRO A 98 5.74 -3.99 1.40
CA PRO A 98 6.93 -4.25 0.59
C PRO A 98 6.54 -4.61 -0.85
N ASN A 99 7.23 -3.99 -1.81
CA ASN A 99 7.02 -4.18 -3.25
C ASN A 99 5.62 -3.82 -3.80
N SER A 100 4.70 -3.28 -2.99
CA SER A 100 3.43 -2.77 -3.51
C SER A 100 3.62 -1.40 -4.17
N GLY A 101 2.95 -1.20 -5.30
CA GLY A 101 2.77 0.11 -5.96
C GLY A 101 1.53 0.85 -5.44
N PHE A 102 0.92 0.37 -4.36
CA PHE A 102 -0.32 0.89 -3.80
C PHE A 102 -0.15 1.11 -2.29
N THR A 103 -0.87 2.10 -1.78
CA THR A 103 -0.95 2.31 -0.34
C THR A 103 -1.89 1.30 0.31
N ALA A 104 -1.69 0.98 1.59
CA ALA A 104 -2.53 0.07 2.36
C ALA A 104 -4.00 0.52 2.39
N MET A 105 -4.25 1.83 2.48
CA MET A 105 -5.61 2.39 2.42
C MET A 105 -6.25 2.19 1.05
N PHE A 106 -5.50 2.34 -0.04
CA PHE A 106 -6.02 2.07 -1.38
C PHE A 106 -6.32 0.58 -1.58
N GLU A 107 -5.41 -0.30 -1.15
CA GLU A 107 -5.67 -1.74 -1.18
C GLU A 107 -6.92 -2.11 -0.36
N ALA A 108 -7.12 -1.50 0.82
CA ALA A 108 -8.29 -1.72 1.65
C ALA A 108 -9.59 -1.37 0.91
N LEU A 109 -9.64 -0.20 0.25
CA LEU A 109 -10.80 0.20 -0.57
C LEU A 109 -11.07 -0.83 -1.67
N VAL A 110 -10.04 -1.28 -2.40
CA VAL A 110 -10.20 -2.27 -3.46
C VAL A 110 -10.75 -3.59 -2.89
N ILE A 111 -10.24 -4.04 -1.75
CA ILE A 111 -10.71 -5.27 -1.08
C ILE A 111 -12.17 -5.13 -0.65
N ASP A 112 -12.59 -3.98 -0.15
CA ASP A 112 -14.00 -3.76 0.21
C ASP A 112 -14.91 -3.82 -1.02
N TRP A 113 -14.50 -3.23 -2.14
CA TRP A 113 -15.25 -3.38 -3.40
C TRP A 113 -15.27 -4.81 -3.95
N LEU A 114 -14.21 -5.60 -3.72
CA LEU A 114 -14.19 -7.01 -4.12
C LEU A 114 -15.18 -7.88 -3.32
N LYS A 115 -15.62 -7.43 -2.14
CA LYS A 115 -16.69 -8.11 -1.39
C LYS A 115 -18.07 -7.84 -1.99
N GLU A 116 -18.24 -6.70 -2.65
CA GLU A 116 -19.52 -6.22 -3.18
C GLU A 116 -19.71 -6.49 -4.68
N GLY A 117 -18.67 -6.90 -5.40
CA GLY A 117 -18.73 -7.00 -6.86
C GLY A 117 -17.71 -7.93 -7.49
N THR A 118 -17.86 -8.14 -8.80
CA THR A 118 -16.93 -8.98 -9.57
C THR A 118 -15.59 -8.29 -9.78
N THR A 119 -14.52 -9.09 -9.87
CA THR A 119 -13.16 -8.59 -10.15
C THR A 119 -13.10 -7.71 -11.41
N SER A 120 -13.87 -8.03 -12.45
CA SER A 120 -13.92 -7.21 -13.68
C SER A 120 -14.63 -5.87 -13.48
N ALA A 121 -15.71 -5.83 -12.69
CA ALA A 121 -16.39 -4.59 -12.35
C ALA A 121 -15.48 -3.67 -11.51
N VAL A 122 -14.81 -4.23 -10.50
CA VAL A 122 -13.86 -3.49 -9.65
C VAL A 122 -12.66 -3.00 -10.47
N SER A 123 -12.14 -3.82 -11.40
CA SER A 123 -11.06 -3.43 -12.32
C SER A 123 -11.41 -2.22 -13.15
N ARG A 124 -12.60 -2.22 -13.76
CA ARG A 124 -13.09 -1.09 -14.56
C ARG A 124 -13.32 0.15 -13.70
N LEU A 125 -13.92 -0.01 -12.52
CA LEU A 125 -14.21 1.09 -11.60
C LEU A 125 -12.91 1.78 -11.11
N MET A 126 -11.90 0.98 -10.75
CA MET A 126 -10.65 1.47 -10.18
C MET A 126 -9.57 1.81 -11.23
N GLY A 127 -9.81 1.45 -12.50
CA GLY A 127 -8.84 1.61 -13.58
C GLY A 127 -7.56 0.78 -13.37
N LEU A 128 -7.69 -0.43 -12.82
CA LEU A 128 -6.58 -1.31 -12.47
C LEU A 128 -6.53 -2.53 -13.38
N SER A 129 -5.32 -3.04 -13.64
CA SER A 129 -5.16 -4.33 -14.31
C SER A 129 -5.63 -5.49 -13.41
N TRP A 130 -6.01 -6.60 -14.04
CA TRP A 130 -6.40 -7.81 -13.31
C TRP A 130 -5.29 -8.28 -12.37
N ASN A 131 -4.02 -8.28 -12.81
CA ASN A 131 -2.86 -8.66 -12.00
C ASN A 131 -2.69 -7.79 -10.75
N ALA A 132 -3.00 -6.49 -10.84
CA ALA A 132 -2.92 -5.60 -9.68
C ALA A 132 -3.97 -5.98 -8.63
N ILE A 133 -5.21 -6.24 -9.07
CA ILE A 133 -6.33 -6.62 -8.18
C ILE A 133 -6.08 -7.99 -7.57
N ASP A 134 -5.70 -8.98 -8.37
CA ASP A 134 -5.38 -10.32 -7.87
C ASP A 134 -4.24 -10.23 -6.85
N GLY A 135 -3.16 -9.50 -7.15
CA GLY A 135 -2.07 -9.29 -6.20
C GLY A 135 -2.52 -8.70 -4.85
N MET A 136 -3.41 -7.70 -4.85
CA MET A 136 -3.99 -7.14 -3.62
C MET A 136 -4.84 -8.16 -2.88
N MET A 137 -5.69 -8.89 -3.60
CA MET A 137 -6.56 -9.92 -3.06
C MET A 137 -5.75 -11.04 -2.39
N GLN A 138 -4.71 -11.56 -3.07
CA GLN A 138 -3.83 -12.59 -2.52
C GLN A 138 -3.14 -12.13 -1.24
N ARG A 139 -2.62 -10.88 -1.21
CA ARG A 139 -2.03 -10.31 0.01
C ARG A 139 -3.06 -10.19 1.13
N ALA A 140 -4.28 -9.74 0.82
CA ALA A 140 -5.37 -9.63 1.78
C ALA A 140 -5.75 -10.99 2.39
N VAL A 141 -5.89 -12.02 1.55
CA VAL A 141 -6.19 -13.39 1.97
C VAL A 141 -5.05 -13.92 2.85
N LYS A 142 -3.79 -13.75 2.44
CA LYS A 142 -2.62 -14.14 3.24
C LYS A 142 -2.63 -13.49 4.63
N ARG A 143 -2.91 -12.19 4.71
CA ARG A 143 -3.06 -11.47 6.00
C ARG A 143 -4.23 -12.03 6.82
N GLY A 144 -5.37 -12.29 6.17
CA GLY A 144 -6.56 -12.84 6.81
C GLY A 144 -6.31 -14.22 7.41
N LEU A 145 -5.67 -15.12 6.65
CA LEU A 145 -5.29 -16.45 7.12
C LEU A 145 -4.29 -16.38 8.28
N ALA A 146 -3.27 -15.52 8.20
CA ALA A 146 -2.31 -15.34 9.28
C ALA A 146 -2.92 -14.81 10.60
N ARG A 147 -4.05 -14.10 10.52
CA ARG A 147 -4.81 -13.61 11.69
C ARG A 147 -5.81 -14.63 12.22
N ARG A 148 -6.15 -15.66 11.44
CA ARG A 148 -7.05 -16.72 11.93
C ARG A 148 -6.30 -17.51 12.99
N GLY A 149 -6.80 -17.44 14.23
CA GLY A 149 -6.36 -18.31 15.30
C GLY A 149 -6.80 -19.75 15.08
N GLU A 150 -6.31 -20.64 15.94
CA GLU A 150 -6.72 -22.03 15.96
C GLU A 150 -8.19 -22.14 16.40
N ILE A 151 -9.07 -22.62 15.52
CA ILE A 151 -10.49 -22.81 15.83
C ILE A 151 -10.68 -24.22 16.36
N ARG A 152 -10.92 -24.37 17.67
CA ARG A 152 -11.33 -25.66 18.26
C ARG A 152 -12.84 -25.78 18.20
N ALA A 153 -13.35 -26.48 17.19
CA ALA A 153 -14.78 -26.75 17.04
C ALA A 153 -15.11 -28.18 17.49
N CYS A 154 -16.06 -28.34 18.41
CA CYS A 154 -16.55 -29.65 18.85
C CYS A 154 -17.54 -30.28 17.85
N ARG A 155 -18.11 -29.49 16.93
CA ARG A 155 -19.04 -29.92 15.89
C ARG A 155 -18.76 -29.11 14.62
N LEU A 156 -18.71 -29.78 13.48
CA LEU A 156 -18.48 -29.17 12.18
C LEU A 156 -19.69 -29.43 11.29
N GLY A 157 -20.26 -28.36 10.74
CA GLY A 157 -21.28 -28.44 9.70
C GLY A 157 -20.61 -28.28 8.34
N PHE A 158 -20.95 -29.15 7.41
CA PHE A 158 -20.51 -29.06 6.02
C PHE A 158 -21.72 -28.65 5.19
N ASP A 159 -21.55 -27.61 4.38
CA ASP A 159 -22.55 -27.18 3.40
C ASP A 159 -21.89 -27.15 2.03
N GLU A 160 -22.61 -27.63 1.02
CA GLU A 160 -22.15 -27.63 -0.36
C GLU A 160 -22.82 -26.49 -1.11
N THR A 161 -22.01 -25.49 -1.48
CA THR A 161 -22.48 -24.43 -2.35
C THR A 161 -22.02 -24.70 -3.79
N ALA A 162 -22.97 -25.02 -4.67
CA ALA A 162 -22.69 -25.21 -6.10
C ALA A 162 -22.69 -23.86 -6.84
N PHE A 163 -21.54 -23.49 -7.40
CA PHE A 163 -21.41 -22.30 -8.25
C PHE A 163 -21.26 -22.72 -9.73
N LYS A 164 -22.21 -22.33 -10.58
CA LYS A 164 -22.15 -22.59 -12.02
C LYS A 164 -21.11 -21.67 -12.66
N LYS A 165 -20.05 -22.22 -13.27
CA LYS A 165 -19.07 -21.44 -14.07
C LYS A 165 -19.67 -21.10 -15.45
N ARG A 166 -20.46 -20.02 -15.50
CA ARG A 166 -21.11 -19.41 -16.69
C ARG A 166 -22.09 -20.29 -17.48
N HIS A 167 -23.17 -19.65 -17.94
CA HIS A 167 -23.86 -19.95 -19.21
C HIS A 167 -23.29 -18.99 -20.25
N ASP A 168 -23.20 -19.44 -21.50
CA ASP A 168 -22.88 -18.62 -22.68
C ASP A 168 -23.77 -17.37 -22.78
#